data_AF-A0A0K8J8J7-F1
#
_entry.id   AF-A0A0K8J8J7-F1
#
_cell.length_a   1.000
_cell.length_b   1.000
_cell.length_c   1.000
_cell.angle_alpha   90.00
_cell.angle_beta   90.00
_cell.angle_gamma   90.00
#
_symmetry.space_group_name_H-M   'P 1'
#
loop_
_entity.id
_entity.type
_entity.pdbx_description
1 polymer ?
#
loop_
_entity_poly.entity_id
_entity_poly.type
_entity_poly.pdbx_seq_one_letter_code
_entity_poly.pdbx_strand_id
1 'polypeptide(L)'
;MEHENGHRKILSFHGSGTVFPGYHEQDYKIESTLITVTLSDMEVLEFTKAEFRRMFQQNPQLSAQVIDWFSKDVNLLIYETAHQEYNNSFIKLCNLLYLLLVNETGKQNHLNCITQDAIADILGISRVNLTRGLARLRKENIIITKRKQIEVIDPSALEKYCSLETL
;
A
#
# COMPACT_ATOMS: atom_id res chain seq x y z
N MET A 1 5.08 -0.68 -10.33
CA MET A 1 4.92 -1.13 -11.73
C MET A 1 4.94 0.09 -12.64
N GLU A 2 5.67 0.02 -13.74
CA GLU A 2 5.64 1.03 -14.80
C GLU A 2 4.94 0.42 -16.02
N HIS A 3 3.82 1.02 -16.43
CA HIS A 3 3.09 0.63 -17.61
C HIS A 3 3.85 1.11 -18.85
N GLU A 4 3.68 0.42 -19.97
CA GLU A 4 4.35 0.73 -21.26
C GLU A 4 4.08 2.15 -21.80
N ASN A 5 3.08 2.85 -21.27
CA ASN A 5 2.74 4.23 -21.61
C ASN A 5 3.29 5.26 -20.61
N GLY A 6 4.14 4.84 -19.67
CA GLY A 6 4.76 5.70 -18.65
C GLY A 6 3.93 5.94 -17.40
N HIS A 7 2.71 5.37 -17.30
CA HIS A 7 1.96 5.41 -16.05
C HIS A 7 2.60 4.52 -14.98
N ARG A 8 2.61 4.99 -13.74
CA ARG A 8 3.12 4.22 -12.60
C ARG A 8 1.99 3.89 -11.65
N LYS A 9 2.03 2.67 -11.12
CA LYS A 9 1.21 2.24 -10.00
C LYS A 9 2.09 1.64 -8.91
N ILE A 10 1.92 2.12 -7.68
CA ILE A 10 2.52 1.48 -6.51
C ILE A 10 1.57 0.35 -6.09
N LEU A 11 2.09 -0.87 -6.01
CA LEU A 11 1.29 -2.05 -5.63
C LEU A 11 1.29 -2.24 -4.11
N SER A 12 2.43 -2.01 -3.46
CA SER A 12 2.63 -2.32 -2.06
C SER A 12 3.78 -1.51 -1.47
N PHE A 13 3.77 -1.35 -0.14
CA PHE A 13 4.90 -0.87 0.64
C PHE A 13 5.40 -1.99 1.54
N HIS A 14 6.72 -2.04 1.71
CA HIS A 14 7.40 -3.08 2.47
C HIS A 14 8.25 -2.43 3.56
N GLY A 15 8.28 -3.07 4.72
CA GLY A 15 8.96 -2.58 5.91
C GLY A 15 9.58 -3.73 6.71
N SER A 16 10.02 -3.44 7.93
CA SER A 16 10.61 -4.45 8.80
C SER A 16 9.67 -5.66 8.96
N GLY A 17 10.19 -6.86 8.73
CA GLY A 17 9.45 -8.12 8.86
C GLY A 17 8.70 -8.59 7.62
N THR A 18 8.76 -7.87 6.50
CA THR A 18 8.19 -8.33 5.22
C THR A 18 9.22 -9.05 4.35
N VAL A 19 8.79 -10.06 3.61
CA VAL A 19 9.58 -10.70 2.54
C VAL A 19 9.09 -10.17 1.19
N PHE A 20 10.00 -9.66 0.37
CA PHE A 20 9.68 -9.21 -0.98
C PHE A 20 10.87 -9.38 -1.93
N PRO A 21 10.67 -9.84 -3.18
CA PRO A 21 9.43 -10.39 -3.73
C PRO A 21 9.00 -11.69 -3.02
N GLY A 22 7.73 -12.05 -3.15
CA GLY A 22 7.19 -13.29 -2.56
C GLY A 22 7.86 -14.55 -3.13
N TYR A 23 7.94 -15.62 -2.34
CA TYR A 23 8.52 -16.88 -2.79
C TYR A 23 7.51 -17.73 -3.58
N HIS A 24 7.84 -18.08 -4.82
CA HIS A 24 7.11 -19.05 -5.64
C HIS A 24 8.05 -19.75 -6.62
N GLU A 25 7.64 -20.93 -7.12
CA GLU A 25 8.48 -21.78 -7.97
C GLU A 25 8.48 -21.37 -9.44
N GLN A 26 7.32 -20.97 -9.94
CA GLN A 26 7.14 -20.53 -11.32
C GLN A 26 7.77 -19.16 -11.51
N ASP A 27 8.16 -18.82 -12.73
CA ASP A 27 8.58 -17.46 -13.06
C ASP A 27 7.48 -16.83 -13.92
N TYR A 28 6.99 -15.65 -13.54
CA TYR A 28 5.91 -14.98 -14.26
C TYR A 28 6.45 -13.77 -15.00
N LYS A 29 6.14 -13.65 -16.30
CA LYS A 29 6.63 -12.55 -17.14
C LYS A 29 6.25 -11.17 -16.58
N ILE A 30 5.07 -11.04 -15.98
CA ILE A 30 4.60 -9.77 -15.43
C ILE A 30 5.51 -9.24 -14.31
N GLU A 31 6.17 -10.12 -13.55
CA GLU A 31 7.05 -9.72 -12.44
C GLU A 31 8.30 -9.00 -12.93
N SER A 32 8.72 -9.23 -14.18
CA SER A 32 9.83 -8.49 -14.81
C SER A 32 9.53 -7.00 -15.02
N THR A 33 8.27 -6.59 -14.91
CA THR A 33 7.83 -5.18 -15.00
C THR A 33 7.75 -4.49 -13.63
N LEU A 34 7.97 -5.24 -12.56
CA LEU A 34 8.01 -4.70 -11.21
C LEU A 34 9.32 -3.96 -10.99
N ILE A 35 9.20 -2.76 -10.42
CA ILE A 35 10.33 -1.93 -10.03
C ILE A 35 10.22 -1.75 -8.53
N THR A 36 11.31 -2.08 -7.82
CA THR A 36 11.43 -1.90 -6.38
C THR A 36 12.39 -0.76 -6.10
N VAL A 37 11.99 0.19 -5.26
CA VAL A 37 12.81 1.33 -4.86
C VAL A 37 12.82 1.45 -3.34
N THR A 38 13.96 1.83 -2.78
CA THR A 38 14.06 2.13 -1.35
C THR A 38 13.58 3.57 -1.10
N LEU A 39 12.73 3.74 -0.09
CA LEU A 39 12.18 5.06 0.29
C LEU A 39 12.99 5.75 1.39
N SER A 40 13.75 4.96 2.14
CA SER A 40 14.69 5.37 3.19
C SER A 40 15.84 4.38 3.23
N ASP A 41 16.91 4.74 3.94
CA ASP A 41 17.97 3.81 4.28
C ASP A 41 17.38 2.59 4.99
N MET A 42 17.83 1.40 4.62
CA MET A 42 17.35 0.13 5.16
C MET A 42 18.42 -0.95 5.10
N GLU A 43 18.32 -1.92 6.01
CA GLU A 43 19.07 -3.15 5.99
C GLU A 43 18.15 -4.28 5.56
N VAL A 44 18.63 -5.12 4.64
CA VAL A 44 17.86 -6.24 4.09
C VAL A 44 18.65 -7.54 4.19
N LEU A 45 17.94 -8.64 4.36
CA LEU A 45 18.50 -9.98 4.24
C LEU A 45 18.21 -10.49 2.83
N GLU A 46 19.26 -10.85 2.10
CA GLU A 46 19.16 -11.41 0.76
C GLU A 46 19.29 -12.93 0.79
N PHE A 47 18.43 -13.61 0.04
CA PHE A 47 18.47 -15.06 -0.13
C PHE A 47 18.22 -15.39 -1.59
N THR A 48 18.95 -16.37 -2.11
CA THR A 48 18.62 -16.98 -3.41
C THR A 48 17.32 -17.79 -3.32
N LYS A 49 16.64 -17.99 -4.45
CA LYS A 49 15.44 -18.83 -4.55
C LYS A 49 15.69 -20.26 -4.01
N ALA A 50 16.89 -20.81 -4.23
CA ALA A 50 17.26 -22.12 -3.71
C ALA A 50 17.46 -22.15 -2.18
N GLU A 51 18.08 -21.11 -1.61
CA GLU A 51 18.21 -20.98 -0.15
C GLU A 51 16.86 -20.81 0.52
N PHE A 52 16.01 -19.93 -0.02
CA PHE A 52 14.68 -19.70 0.51
C PHE A 52 13.81 -20.96 0.40
N ARG A 53 13.89 -21.70 -0.71
CA ARG A 53 13.23 -23.02 -0.86
C ARG A 53 13.60 -23.95 0.29
N ARG A 54 14.89 -24.07 0.59
CA ARG A 54 15.37 -24.93 1.68
C ARG A 54 14.83 -24.45 3.02
N MET A 55 14.87 -23.14 3.30
CA MET A 55 14.31 -22.57 4.53
C MET A 55 12.80 -22.85 4.64
N PHE A 56 12.05 -22.64 3.56
CA PHE A 56 10.61 -22.88 3.49
C PHE A 56 10.25 -24.35 3.72
N GLN A 57 11.03 -25.30 3.19
CA GLN A 57 10.80 -26.74 3.37
C GLN A 57 11.16 -27.24 4.78
N GLN A 58 12.14 -26.62 5.42
CA GLN A 58 12.71 -27.09 6.69
C GLN A 58 12.11 -26.38 7.91
N ASN A 59 11.45 -25.25 7.73
CA ASN A 59 10.89 -24.45 8.83
C ASN A 59 9.37 -24.24 8.65
N PRO A 60 8.53 -25.08 9.28
CA PRO A 60 7.07 -24.97 9.18
C PRO A 60 6.51 -23.62 9.65
N GLN A 61 7.17 -22.96 10.61
CA GLN A 61 6.75 -21.64 11.09
C GLN A 61 6.96 -20.59 9.99
N LEU A 62 8.08 -20.64 9.27
CA LEU A 62 8.31 -19.79 8.11
C LEU A 62 7.28 -20.08 7.01
N SER A 63 7.00 -21.36 6.72
CA SER A 63 6.03 -21.73 5.69
C SER A 63 4.64 -21.17 5.98
N ALA A 64 4.18 -21.26 7.23
CA ALA A 64 2.91 -20.68 7.66
C ALA A 64 2.89 -19.16 7.49
N GLN A 65 3.98 -18.46 7.88
CA GLN A 65 4.07 -17.01 7.71
C GLN A 65 4.06 -16.58 6.23
N VAL A 66 4.68 -17.36 5.34
CA VAL A 66 4.63 -17.09 3.89
C VAL A 66 3.20 -17.24 3.36
N ILE A 67 2.47 -18.27 3.78
CA ILE A 67 1.04 -18.46 3.41
C ILE A 67 0.20 -17.28 3.92
N ASP A 68 0.38 -16.87 5.17
CA ASP A 68 -0.34 -15.73 5.75
C ASP A 68 -0.05 -14.43 4.99
N TRP A 69 1.22 -14.25 4.57
CA TRP A 69 1.61 -13.11 3.75
C TRP A 69 0.94 -13.14 2.36
N PHE A 70 0.94 -14.28 1.67
CA PHE A 70 0.22 -14.44 0.39
C PHE A 70 -1.29 -14.19 0.55
N SER A 71 -1.89 -14.65 1.65
CA SER A 71 -3.31 -14.41 1.94
C SER A 71 -3.62 -12.93 2.06
N LYS A 72 -2.76 -12.16 2.77
CA LYS A 72 -2.88 -10.70 2.88
C LYS A 72 -2.72 -10.00 1.54
N ASP A 73 -1.74 -10.42 0.74
CA ASP A 73 -1.46 -9.82 -0.57
C ASP A 73 -2.61 -10.07 -1.56
N VAL A 74 -3.13 -11.31 -1.60
CA VAL A 74 -4.33 -11.65 -2.40
C VAL A 74 -5.55 -10.88 -1.92
N ASN A 75 -5.75 -10.74 -0.61
CA ASN A 75 -6.86 -9.95 -0.07
C ASN A 75 -6.76 -8.48 -0.49
N LEU A 76 -5.56 -7.89 -0.47
CA LEU A 76 -5.31 -6.54 -0.98
C LEU A 76 -5.63 -6.43 -2.47
N LEU A 77 -5.20 -7.39 -3.30
CA LEU A 77 -5.50 -7.40 -4.73
C LEU A 77 -7.01 -7.50 -5.02
N ILE A 78 -7.73 -8.34 -4.25
CA ILE A 78 -9.19 -8.44 -4.34
C ILE A 78 -9.84 -7.11 -3.93
N TYR A 79 -9.39 -6.51 -2.82
CA TYR A 79 -9.89 -5.21 -2.39
C TYR A 79 -9.66 -4.11 -3.46
N GLU A 80 -8.49 -4.11 -4.09
CA GLU A 80 -8.17 -3.16 -5.16
C GLU A 80 -9.06 -3.34 -6.39
N THR A 81 -9.19 -4.57 -6.88
CA THR A 81 -9.86 -4.87 -8.15
C THR A 81 -11.38 -4.99 -8.01
N ALA A 82 -11.88 -5.59 -6.93
CA ALA A 82 -13.31 -5.80 -6.75
C ALA A 82 -14.03 -4.60 -6.10
N HIS A 83 -13.32 -3.76 -5.34
CA HIS A 83 -13.95 -2.65 -4.61
C HIS A 83 -13.39 -1.28 -5.00
N GLN A 84 -12.07 -1.07 -4.86
CA GLN A 84 -11.48 0.24 -5.13
C GLN A 84 -11.66 0.67 -6.58
N GLU A 85 -11.67 -0.24 -7.54
CA GLU A 85 -11.82 0.10 -8.96
C GLU A 85 -13.10 0.91 -9.24
N TYR A 86 -14.22 0.54 -8.62
CA TYR A 86 -15.54 1.17 -8.81
C TYR A 86 -15.75 2.47 -8.02
N ASN A 87 -14.91 2.73 -7.02
CA ASN A 87 -15.03 3.93 -6.21
C ASN A 87 -14.57 5.17 -6.99
N ASN A 88 -15.22 6.31 -6.76
CA ASN A 88 -14.71 7.58 -7.29
C ASN A 88 -13.42 7.99 -6.55
N SER A 89 -12.60 8.85 -7.16
CA SER A 89 -11.29 9.24 -6.62
C SER A 89 -11.34 9.81 -5.19
N PHE A 90 -12.45 10.41 -4.78
CA PHE A 90 -12.60 10.94 -3.41
C PHE A 90 -12.78 9.81 -2.40
N ILE A 91 -13.64 8.82 -2.68
CA ILE A 91 -13.82 7.65 -1.81
C ILE A 91 -12.52 6.84 -1.73
N LYS A 92 -11.82 6.64 -2.87
CA LYS A 92 -10.52 5.95 -2.86
C LYS A 92 -9.52 6.60 -1.91
N LEU A 93 -9.46 7.95 -1.93
CA LEU A 93 -8.61 8.72 -1.03
C LEU A 93 -9.02 8.53 0.44
N CYS A 94 -10.30 8.64 0.76
CA CYS A 94 -10.79 8.47 2.13
C CYS A 94 -10.47 7.06 2.65
N ASN A 95 -10.75 6.04 1.84
CA ASN A 95 -10.45 4.65 2.17
C ASN A 95 -8.95 4.43 2.47
N LEU A 96 -8.06 4.94 1.60
CA LEU A 96 -6.61 4.80 1.82
C LEU A 96 -6.15 5.52 3.09
N LEU A 97 -6.59 6.76 3.31
CA LEU A 97 -6.21 7.50 4.52
C LEU A 97 -6.70 6.80 5.79
N TYR A 98 -7.89 6.22 5.76
CA TYR A 98 -8.44 5.45 6.87
C TYR A 98 -7.66 4.16 7.10
N LEU A 99 -7.37 3.38 6.05
CA LEU A 99 -6.58 2.16 6.16
C LEU A 99 -5.17 2.43 6.69
N LEU A 100 -4.52 3.51 6.24
CA LEU A 100 -3.22 3.91 6.77
C LEU A 100 -3.31 4.28 8.24
N LEU A 101 -4.37 5.00 8.65
CA LEU A 101 -4.62 5.40 10.03
C LEU A 101 -4.81 4.20 10.96
N VAL A 102 -5.68 3.24 10.60
CA VAL A 102 -5.99 2.08 11.47
C VAL A 102 -4.84 1.07 11.52
N ASN A 103 -3.99 1.03 10.49
CA ASN A 103 -2.81 0.20 10.45
C ASN A 103 -1.56 0.89 11.05
N GLU A 104 -1.66 2.14 11.53
CA GLU A 104 -0.55 2.76 12.27
C GLU A 104 -0.29 2.01 13.56
N THR A 105 0.79 1.22 13.57
CA THR A 105 1.27 0.52 14.77
C THR A 105 2.45 1.30 15.37
N GLY A 106 2.18 2.11 16.39
CA GLY A 106 3.21 2.80 17.18
C GLY A 106 4.15 3.70 16.36
N LYS A 107 5.44 3.35 16.28
CA LYS A 107 6.50 4.18 15.65
C LYS A 107 6.38 4.37 14.12
N GLN A 108 5.44 3.69 13.46
CA GLN A 108 5.21 3.82 12.03
C GLN A 108 4.02 4.74 11.77
N ASN A 109 4.30 6.05 11.63
CA ASN A 109 3.29 6.99 11.14
C ASN A 109 3.40 7.03 9.60
N HIS A 110 2.68 6.13 8.95
CA HIS A 110 2.73 5.96 7.48
C HIS A 110 2.31 7.23 6.75
N LEU A 111 1.48 8.08 7.37
CA LEU A 111 1.03 9.35 6.82
C LEU A 111 2.10 10.48 6.89
N ASN A 112 3.15 10.31 7.71
CA ASN A 112 4.22 11.30 7.86
C ASN A 112 5.35 11.17 6.81
N CYS A 113 5.40 10.08 6.04
CA CYS A 113 6.47 9.82 5.08
C CYS A 113 5.98 9.71 3.62
N ILE A 114 4.67 9.69 3.39
CA ILE A 114 4.09 9.50 2.06
C ILE A 114 3.90 10.84 1.34
N THR A 115 4.36 10.90 0.09
CA THR A 115 4.16 12.09 -0.75
C THR A 115 2.78 12.06 -1.41
N GLN A 116 2.28 13.23 -1.82
CA GLN A 116 1.03 13.29 -2.60
C GLN A 116 1.16 12.55 -3.94
N ASP A 117 2.32 12.55 -4.58
CA ASP A 117 2.53 11.75 -5.80
C ASP A 117 2.42 10.26 -5.51
N ALA A 118 3.05 9.78 -4.44
CA ALA A 118 2.92 8.38 -4.04
C ALA A 118 1.45 8.02 -3.75
N ILE A 119 0.67 8.90 -3.10
CA ILE A 119 -0.77 8.68 -2.91
C ILE A 119 -1.51 8.60 -4.25
N ALA A 120 -1.21 9.50 -5.18
CA ALA A 120 -1.83 9.48 -6.50
C ALA A 120 -1.51 8.18 -7.26
N ASP A 121 -0.25 7.73 -7.20
CA ASP A 121 0.24 6.51 -7.84
C ASP A 121 -0.32 5.24 -7.20
N ILE A 122 -0.53 5.19 -5.88
CA ILE A 122 -1.21 4.08 -5.20
C ILE A 122 -2.65 3.97 -5.69
N LEU A 123 -3.36 5.10 -5.65
CA LEU A 123 -4.79 5.14 -5.97
C LEU A 123 -5.08 5.05 -7.47
N GLY A 124 -4.05 5.19 -8.32
CA GLY A 124 -4.20 5.30 -9.77
C GLY A 124 -5.05 6.51 -10.18
N ILE A 125 -4.96 7.62 -9.46
CA ILE A 125 -5.75 8.84 -9.72
C ILE A 125 -4.86 9.99 -10.18
N SER A 126 -5.44 10.95 -10.90
CA SER A 126 -4.71 12.16 -11.28
C SER A 126 -4.38 13.03 -10.05
N ARG A 127 -3.24 13.73 -10.10
CA ARG A 127 -2.86 14.72 -9.09
C ARG A 127 -3.93 15.78 -8.85
N VAL A 128 -4.64 16.20 -9.91
CA VAL A 128 -5.76 17.15 -9.81
C VAL A 128 -6.91 16.58 -8.97
N ASN A 129 -7.26 15.31 -9.17
CA ASN A 129 -8.29 14.64 -8.37
C ASN A 129 -7.86 14.51 -6.90
N LEU A 130 -6.61 14.14 -6.67
CA LEU A 130 -6.04 14.07 -5.33
C LEU A 130 -6.08 15.42 -4.61
N THR A 131 -5.55 16.48 -5.23
CA THR A 131 -5.51 17.82 -4.61
C THR A 131 -6.91 18.34 -4.29
N ARG A 132 -7.89 18.07 -5.17
CA ARG A 132 -9.30 18.41 -4.94
C ARG A 132 -9.90 17.64 -3.76
N GLY A 133 -9.61 16.34 -3.65
CA GLY A 133 -10.04 15.54 -2.50
C GLY A 133 -9.43 16.02 -1.19
N LEU A 134 -8.12 16.26 -1.16
CA LEU A 134 -7.42 16.82 0.01
C LEU A 134 -7.91 18.22 0.36
N ALA A 135 -8.26 19.07 -0.62
CA ALA A 135 -8.84 20.38 -0.36
C ALA A 135 -10.22 20.29 0.30
N ARG A 136 -11.05 19.33 -0.13
CA ARG A 136 -12.34 19.07 0.49
C ARG A 136 -12.19 18.61 1.95
N LEU A 137 -11.36 17.61 2.21
CA LEU A 137 -11.11 17.10 3.56
C LEU A 137 -10.58 18.19 4.50
N ARG A 138 -9.70 19.07 4.01
CA ARG A 138 -9.22 20.24 4.78
C ARG A 138 -10.33 21.24 5.08
N LYS A 139 -11.16 21.57 4.11
CA LYS A 139 -12.29 22.50 4.27
C LYS A 139 -13.29 22.00 5.31
N GLU A 140 -13.46 20.69 5.40
CA GLU A 140 -14.33 20.01 6.37
C GLU A 140 -13.64 19.78 7.73
N ASN A 141 -12.40 20.24 7.93
CA ASN A 141 -11.59 20.02 9.13
C ASN A 141 -11.38 18.54 9.50
N ILE A 142 -11.30 17.67 8.49
CA ILE A 142 -11.06 16.22 8.69
C ILE A 142 -9.56 15.93 8.72
N ILE A 143 -8.77 16.70 7.96
CA ILE A 143 -7.31 16.55 7.87
C ILE A 143 -6.58 17.89 7.97
N ILE A 144 -5.34 17.83 8.41
CA ILE A 144 -4.33 18.87 8.25
C ILE A 144 -3.25 18.35 7.29
N THR A 145 -2.73 19.22 6.43
CA THR A 145 -1.63 18.87 5.53
C THR A 145 -0.43 19.76 5.78
N LYS A 146 0.75 19.16 5.97
CA LYS A 146 2.06 19.82 6.01
C LYS A 146 2.94 19.27 4.88
N ARG A 147 4.16 19.80 4.70
CA ARG A 147 5.07 19.29 3.67
C ARG A 147 5.38 17.81 3.92
N LYS A 148 5.01 16.94 2.95
CA LYS A 148 5.16 15.47 3.02
C LYS A 148 4.41 14.79 4.19
N GLN A 149 3.43 15.46 4.78
CA GLN A 149 2.72 14.94 5.94
C GLN A 149 1.22 15.23 5.81
N ILE A 150 0.41 14.20 6.06
CA ILE A 150 -1.03 14.33 6.22
C ILE A 150 -1.36 13.87 7.64
N GLU A 151 -2.17 14.63 8.35
CA GLU A 151 -2.59 14.32 9.71
C GLU A 151 -4.12 14.25 9.70
N VAL A 152 -4.68 13.09 10.03
CA VAL A 152 -6.13 12.92 10.18
C VAL A 152 -6.52 13.38 11.58
N ILE A 153 -7.30 14.46 11.66
CA ILE A 153 -7.71 15.09 12.93
C ILE A 153 -9.12 14.69 13.36
N ASP A 154 -9.96 14.24 12.42
CA ASP A 154 -11.29 13.69 12.71
C ASP A 154 -11.46 12.31 12.03
N PRO A 155 -11.01 11.22 12.67
CA PRO A 155 -11.13 9.86 12.14
C PRO A 155 -12.59 9.45 11.91
N SER A 156 -13.50 9.83 12.80
CA SER A 156 -14.92 9.47 12.70
C SER A 156 -15.62 10.18 11.55
N ALA A 157 -15.22 11.41 11.20
CA ALA A 157 -15.71 12.07 10.01
C ALA A 157 -15.13 11.48 8.73
N LEU A 158 -13.86 11.06 8.73
CA LEU A 158 -13.24 10.35 7.61
C LEU A 158 -13.93 9.02 7.33
N GLU A 159 -14.20 8.24 8.38
CA GLU A 159 -14.86 6.93 8.33
C GLU A 159 -16.22 6.98 7.61
N LYS A 160 -16.99 8.06 7.78
CA LYS A 160 -18.30 8.25 7.12
C LYS A 160 -18.22 8.32 5.60
N TYR A 161 -17.05 8.62 5.04
CA TYR A 161 -16.83 8.61 3.60
C TYR A 161 -16.31 7.28 3.08
N CYS A 162 -15.91 6.37 3.97
CA CYS A 162 -15.33 5.10 3.58
C CYS A 162 -16.40 4.14 3.05
N SER A 163 -15.98 3.25 2.14
CA SER A 163 -16.85 2.15 1.69
C SER A 163 -16.98 1.08 2.77
N LEU A 164 -18.06 0.31 2.73
CA LEU A 164 -18.34 -0.75 3.70
C LEU A 164 -17.20 -1.77 3.79
N GLU A 165 -16.57 -2.11 2.67
CA GLU A 165 -15.49 -3.11 2.63
C GLU A 165 -14.14 -2.57 3.15
N THR A 166 -14.10 -1.28 3.51
CA THR A 166 -12.93 -0.66 4.15
C THR A 166 -13.06 -0.63 5.68
N LEU A 167 -14.31 -0.70 6.18
CA LEU A 167 -14.65 -0.66 7.61
C LEU A 167 -14.59 -2.06 8.21
#